data_AF-A0A160T580-F1
#
_entry.id   AF-A0A160T580-F1
#
_cell.length_a   1.000
_cell.length_b   1.000
_cell.length_c   1.000
_cell.angle_alpha   90.00
_cell.angle_beta   90.00
_cell.angle_gamma   90.00
#
_symmetry.space_group_name_H-M   'P 1'
#
loop_
_entity.id
_entity.type
_entity.pdbx_description
1 polymer ?
#
loop_
_entity_poly.entity_id
_entity_poly.type
_entity_poly.pdbx_seq_one_letter_code
_entity_poly.pdbx_strand_id
1 'polypeptide(L)'
;MLDQTTYAHIVLDESGIPYLAGANTKVIELVLDKVAYGWSAEELHLQHPHLTLGQIHSALAYYWDHQDEIDADIQQRLEFVELIRKNAPVTPLVVKLKAQGLLP
;
A
#
# COMPACT_ATOMS: atom_id res chain seq x y z
N MET A 1 28.07 -9.17 24.41
CA MET A 1 27.94 -8.18 23.33
C MET A 1 26.55 -8.39 22.74
N LEU A 2 25.76 -7.33 22.56
CA LEU A 2 24.45 -7.40 21.93
C LEU A 2 24.55 -6.62 20.62
N ASP A 3 24.13 -7.24 19.52
CA ASP A 3 24.09 -6.63 18.20
C ASP A 3 22.63 -6.44 17.79
N GLN A 4 22.29 -5.25 17.29
CA GLN A 4 20.93 -4.96 16.83
C GLN A 4 20.73 -5.47 15.41
N THR A 5 19.59 -6.12 15.18
CA THR A 5 19.11 -6.42 13.84
C THR A 5 18.13 -5.35 13.39
N THR A 6 18.26 -4.87 12.15
CA THR A 6 17.26 -3.99 11.51
C THR A 6 16.06 -4.80 11.01
N TYR A 7 15.15 -4.19 10.24
CA TYR A 7 14.00 -4.86 9.61
C TYR A 7 14.45 -5.85 8.53
N ALA A 8 14.63 -7.11 8.90
CA ALA A 8 15.26 -8.15 8.07
C ALA A 8 14.62 -8.37 6.68
N HIS A 9 13.36 -7.99 6.52
CA HIS A 9 12.60 -8.20 5.28
C HIS A 9 12.24 -6.90 4.55
N ILE A 10 12.86 -5.77 4.88
CA ILE A 10 12.58 -4.48 4.24
C ILE A 10 13.79 -4.03 3.43
N VAL A 11 13.55 -3.70 2.17
CA VAL A 11 14.54 -3.13 1.26
C VAL A 11 14.01 -1.82 0.69
N LEU A 12 14.90 -0.87 0.44
CA LEU A 12 14.55 0.40 -0.18
C LEU A 12 14.92 0.36 -1.66
N ASP A 13 14.07 0.90 -2.52
CA ASP A 13 14.44 1.14 -3.92
C ASP A 13 15.32 2.40 -4.06
N GLU A 14 15.70 2.73 -5.30
CA GLU A 14 16.54 3.91 -5.61
C GLU A 14 15.90 5.24 -5.20
N SER A 15 14.57 5.27 -5.01
CA SER A 15 13.80 6.43 -4.57
C SER A 15 13.51 6.43 -3.07
N GLY A 16 14.04 5.45 -2.32
CA GLY A 16 13.82 5.31 -0.88
C GLY A 16 12.47 4.68 -0.51
N ILE A 17 11.73 4.11 -1.47
CA ILE A 17 10.44 3.49 -1.18
C ILE A 17 10.67 2.11 -0.55
N PRO A 18 10.04 1.79 0.60
CA PRO A 18 10.19 0.51 1.26
C PRO A 18 9.36 -0.60 0.61
N TYR A 19 10.02 -1.71 0.28
CA TYR A 19 9.46 -2.96 -0.26
C TYR A 19 9.74 -4.13 0.67
N LEU A 20 8.88 -5.14 0.61
CA LEU A 20 9.13 -6.43 1.22
C LEU A 20 10.15 -7.22 0.38
N ALA A 21 11.28 -7.59 0.98
CA ALA A 21 12.39 -8.24 0.29
C ALA A 21 11.96 -9.53 -0.42
N GLY A 22 12.30 -9.67 -1.70
CA GLY A 22 11.91 -10.83 -2.51
C GLY A 22 10.42 -10.88 -2.88
N ALA A 23 9.65 -9.83 -2.54
CA ALA A 23 8.29 -9.62 -2.99
C ALA A 23 8.22 -8.32 -3.79
N ASN A 24 7.30 -8.25 -4.75
CA ASN A 24 7.02 -7.02 -5.49
C ASN A 24 5.89 -6.22 -4.83
N THR A 25 5.97 -6.10 -3.50
CA THR A 25 4.93 -5.49 -2.66
C THR A 25 5.57 -4.39 -1.83
N LYS A 26 4.97 -3.19 -1.87
CA LYS A 26 5.45 -2.07 -1.04
C LYS A 26 4.91 -2.20 0.39
N VAL A 27 5.64 -1.67 1.36
CA VAL A 27 5.17 -1.63 2.75
C VAL A 27 3.85 -0.86 2.85
N ILE A 28 3.73 0.27 2.16
CA ILE A 28 2.50 1.08 2.14
C ILE A 28 1.27 0.31 1.64
N GLU A 29 1.43 -0.63 0.69
CA GLU A 29 0.33 -1.43 0.17
C GLU A 29 -0.22 -2.37 1.24
N LEU A 30 0.67 -3.03 2.00
CA LEU A 30 0.27 -3.89 3.13
C LEU A 30 -0.36 -3.08 4.27
N VAL A 31 0.17 -1.88 4.54
CA VAL A 31 -0.35 -0.96 5.56
C VAL A 31 -1.75 -0.47 5.20
N LEU A 32 -2.00 -0.16 3.93
CA LEU A 32 -3.33 0.23 3.46
C LEU A 32 -4.37 -0.86 3.73
N ASP A 33 -4.04 -2.13 3.45
CA ASP A 33 -4.95 -3.25 3.78
C ASP A 33 -5.16 -3.38 5.30
N LYS A 34 -4.09 -3.23 6.09
CA LYS A 34 -4.15 -3.24 7.55
C LYS A 34 -5.10 -2.17 8.09
N VAL A 35 -5.03 -0.95 7.56
CA VAL A 35 -5.82 0.20 8.00
C VAL A 35 -7.26 0.12 7.49
N ALA A 36 -7.46 -0.26 6.23
CA ALA A 36 -8.78 -0.34 5.60
C ALA A 36 -9.66 -1.42 6.22
N TYR A 37 -9.10 -2.58 6.56
CA TYR A 37 -9.86 -3.73 7.03
C TYR A 37 -9.63 -4.08 8.51
N GLY A 38 -8.62 -3.49 9.14
CA GLY A 38 -8.28 -3.78 10.54
C GLY A 38 -7.57 -5.12 10.75
N TRP A 39 -7.15 -5.81 9.68
CA TRP A 39 -6.67 -7.20 9.73
C TRP A 39 -5.49 -7.45 10.68
N SER A 40 -5.41 -8.62 11.29
CA SER A 40 -4.22 -9.10 11.99
C SER A 40 -3.10 -9.47 11.00
N ALA A 41 -1.90 -9.79 11.52
CA ALA A 41 -0.81 -10.28 10.67
C ALA A 41 -1.15 -11.63 10.00
N GLU A 42 -1.86 -12.51 10.72
CA GLU A 42 -2.37 -13.78 10.22
C GLU A 42 -3.45 -13.57 9.16
N GLU A 43 -4.35 -12.61 9.37
CA GLU A 43 -5.36 -12.26 8.37
C GLU A 43 -4.72 -11.67 7.12
N LEU A 44 -3.74 -10.77 7.26
CA LEU A 44 -2.94 -10.27 6.13
C LEU A 44 -2.25 -11.42 5.38
N HIS A 45 -1.70 -12.41 6.10
CA HIS A 45 -1.10 -13.58 5.47
C HIS A 45 -2.10 -14.43 4.70
N LEU A 46 -3.32 -14.60 5.23
CA LEU A 46 -4.40 -15.32 4.54
C LEU A 46 -4.80 -14.64 3.23
N GLN A 47 -4.81 -13.30 3.20
CA GLN A 47 -5.15 -12.52 2.01
C GLN A 47 -3.98 -12.39 1.03
N HIS A 48 -2.75 -12.43 1.55
CA HIS A 48 -1.50 -12.35 0.80
C HIS A 48 -0.64 -13.62 0.99
N PRO A 49 -1.08 -14.79 0.49
CA PRO A 49 -0.43 -16.08 0.78
C PRO A 49 0.99 -16.21 0.22
N HIS A 50 1.40 -15.29 -0.66
CA HIS A 50 2.75 -15.20 -1.21
C HIS A 50 3.73 -14.47 -0.26
N LEU A 51 3.23 -13.75 0.75
CA LEU A 51 4.04 -13.12 1.78
C LEU A 51 4.17 -14.06 2.97
N THR A 52 5.35 -14.13 3.56
CA THR A 52 5.55 -14.85 4.83
C THR A 52 5.13 -13.99 6.02
N LEU A 53 4.80 -14.63 7.15
CA LEU A 53 4.54 -13.89 8.40
C LEU A 53 5.75 -13.04 8.84
N GLY A 54 6.98 -13.50 8.60
CA GLY A 54 8.19 -12.72 8.91
C GLY A 54 8.28 -11.41 8.11
N GLN A 55 7.97 -11.47 6.81
CA GLN A 55 7.84 -10.30 5.94
C GLN A 55 6.76 -9.35 6.45
N ILE A 56 5.57 -9.86 6.74
CA ILE A 56 4.44 -9.07 7.25
C ILE A 56 4.80 -8.39 8.57
N HIS A 57 5.33 -9.12 9.54
CA HIS A 57 5.71 -8.54 10.83
C HIS A 57 6.84 -7.51 10.70
N SER A 58 7.81 -7.72 9.81
CA SER A 58 8.85 -6.72 9.56
C SER A 58 8.28 -5.45 8.92
N ALA A 59 7.32 -5.58 8.00
CA ALA A 59 6.65 -4.44 7.38
C ALA A 59 5.81 -3.67 8.40
N LEU A 60 5.08 -4.37 9.27
CA LEU A 60 4.31 -3.73 10.34
C LEU A 60 5.21 -3.06 11.39
N ALA A 61 6.36 -3.66 11.72
CA ALA A 61 7.35 -3.02 12.60
C ALA A 61 7.93 -1.75 11.95
N TYR A 62 8.33 -1.84 10.68
CA TYR A 62 8.82 -0.69 9.92
C TYR A 62 7.79 0.44 9.88
N TYR A 63 6.53 0.09 9.62
CA TYR A 63 5.43 1.05 9.61
C TYR A 63 5.26 1.77 10.94
N TRP A 64 5.23 1.05 12.06
CA TRP A 64 5.03 1.70 13.36
C TRP A 64 6.19 2.62 13.76
N ASP A 65 7.41 2.33 13.31
CA ASP A 65 8.57 3.20 13.55
C ASP A 65 8.64 4.39 12.55
N HIS A 66 7.88 4.36 11.45
CA HIS A 66 7.83 5.39 10.40
C HIS A 66 6.40 5.87 10.11
N GLN A 67 5.52 5.81 11.13
CA GLN A 67 4.09 5.95 10.91
C GLN A 67 3.73 7.30 10.29
N ASP A 68 4.26 8.40 10.85
CA ASP A 68 3.95 9.75 10.38
C ASP A 68 4.32 9.96 8.90
N GLU A 69 5.44 9.38 8.46
CA GLU A 69 5.90 9.47 7.07
C GLU A 69 4.99 8.68 6.12
N ILE A 70 4.64 7.45 6.50
CA ILE A 70 3.82 6.58 5.66
C ILE A 70 2.37 7.09 5.62
N ASP A 71 1.81 7.53 6.74
CA ASP A 71 0.46 8.11 6.80
C ASP A 71 0.37 9.40 5.96
N ALA A 72 1.43 10.21 5.96
CA ALA A 72 1.52 11.38 5.08
C ALA A 72 1.59 11.00 3.59
N ASP A 73 2.38 9.97 3.22
CA ASP A 73 2.44 9.48 1.83
C ASP A 73 1.08 8.91 1.37
N ILE A 74 0.38 8.17 2.25
CA ILE A 74 -0.98 7.69 1.99
C ILE A 74 -1.91 8.87 1.68
N GLN A 75 -1.91 9.91 2.54
CA GLN A 75 -2.77 11.06 2.36
C GLN A 75 -2.45 11.82 1.06
N GLN A 76 -1.17 12.05 0.76
CA GLN A 76 -0.75 12.73 -0.47
C GLN A 76 -1.20 11.96 -1.72
N ARG A 77 -1.11 10.62 -1.72
CA ARG A 77 -1.58 9.79 -2.83
C ARG A 77 -3.09 9.87 -3.00
N LEU A 78 -3.85 9.87 -1.92
CA LEU A 78 -5.31 10.04 -1.97
C LEU A 78 -5.70 11.41 -2.55
N GLU A 79 -5.04 12.48 -2.11
CA GLU A 79 -5.27 13.83 -2.65
C GLU A 79 -4.94 13.92 -4.14
N PHE A 80 -3.84 13.27 -4.56
CA PHE A 80 -3.45 13.20 -5.96
C PHE A 80 -4.48 12.44 -6.82
N VAL A 81 -4.99 11.31 -6.33
CA VAL A 81 -6.06 10.55 -7.01
C VAL A 81 -7.33 11.40 -7.17
N GLU A 82 -7.73 12.12 -6.13
CA GLU A 82 -8.89 13.01 -6.19
C GLU A 82 -8.68 14.19 -7.16
N LEU A 83 -7.46 14.73 -7.24
CA LEU A 83 -7.11 15.75 -8.23
C LEU A 83 -7.22 15.20 -9.66
N ILE A 84 -6.69 14.00 -9.93
CA ILE A 84 -6.80 13.34 -11.24
C ILE A 84 -8.28 13.14 -11.57
N ARG A 85 -9.07 12.60 -10.63
CA ARG A 85 -10.48 12.30 -10.84
C ARG A 85 -11.29 13.55 -11.21
N LYS A 86 -11.04 14.69 -10.54
CA LYS A 86 -11.71 15.97 -10.85
C LYS A 86 -11.36 16.50 -12.23
N ASN A 87 -10.13 16.27 -12.70
CA ASN A 87 -9.63 16.76 -13.98
C ASN A 87 -9.72 15.73 -15.11
N ALA A 88 -10.21 14.53 -14.84
CA ALA A 88 -10.27 13.45 -15.81
C ALA A 88 -11.22 13.82 -16.96
N PRO A 89 -10.74 13.82 -18.22
CA PRO A 89 -11.60 14.13 -19.36
C PRO A 89 -12.65 13.03 -19.51
N VAL A 90 -13.85 13.42 -19.94
CA VAL A 90 -14.89 12.46 -20.29
C VAL A 90 -14.41 11.67 -21.52
N THR A 91 -14.14 10.38 -21.34
CA THR A 91 -13.69 9.52 -22.42
C THR A 91 -14.87 9.12 -23.32
N PRO A 92 -14.64 8.81 -24.61
CA PRO A 92 -15.70 8.29 -25.49
C PRO A 92 -16.39 7.04 -24.93
N LEU A 93 -15.66 6.20 -24.18
CA LEU A 93 -16.22 5.03 -23.49
C LEU A 93 -17.23 5.45 -22.42
N VAL A 94 -16.92 6.45 -21.60
CA VAL A 94 -17.86 6.98 -20.58
C VAL A 94 -19.12 7.52 -21.23
N VAL A 95 -19.00 8.27 -22.35
CA VAL A 95 -20.16 8.75 -23.11
C VAL A 95 -21.03 7.58 -23.60
N LYS A 96 -20.41 6.55 -24.20
CA LYS A 96 -21.11 5.37 -24.71
C LYS A 96 -21.82 4.61 -23.59
N LEU A 97 -21.17 4.41 -22.45
CA LEU A 97 -21.74 3.70 -21.30
C LEU A 97 -22.92 4.47 -20.67
N LYS A 98 -22.84 5.80 -20.58
CA LYS A 98 -23.96 6.64 -20.14
C LYS A 98 -25.15 6.57 -21.10
N ALA A 99 -24.89 6.63 -22.41
CA ALA A 99 -25.94 6.49 -23.43
C ALA A 99 -26.65 5.12 -23.37
N GLN A 100 -25.96 4.09 -22.88
CA GLN A 100 -26.50 2.74 -22.67
C GLN A 100 -27.13 2.53 -21.28
N GLY A 101 -27.13 3.53 -20.40
CA GLY A 101 -27.64 3.42 -19.02
C GLY A 101 -26.79 2.52 -18.11
N LEU A 102 -25.56 2.19 -18.52
CA LEU A 102 -24.63 1.32 -17.78
C LEU A 102 -23.76 2.09 -16.78
N LEU A 103 -23.75 3.42 -16.88
CA LEU A 103 -23.18 4.34 -15.90
C LEU A 103 -24.22 5.39 -15.52
N PRO A 104 -24.29 5.80 -14.24
CA PRO A 104 -25.13 6.91 -13.80
C PRO A 104 -24.69 8.26 -14.39
#